data_AF-A0A943PHV7-F1
#
_entry.id   AF-A0A943PHV7-F1
#
_cell.length_a   1.000
_cell.length_b   1.000
_cell.length_c   1.000
_cell.angle_alpha   90.00
_cell.angle_beta   90.00
_cell.angle_gamma   90.00
#
_symmetry.space_group_name_H-M   'P 1'
#
loop_
_entity.id
_entity.type
_entity.pdbx_description
1 polymer ?
#
loop_
_entity_poly.entity_id
_entity_poly.type
_entity_poly.pdbx_seq_one_letter_code
_entity_poly.pdbx_strand_id
1 'polypeptide(L)'
;MFKRILSLLLCLLVAVPSLAFCAFAQENEVSPAEISYEITDPYAEVDWDSWGIYKAQLHTQSNASDGYLPIHEVVERHYDLNYDILALTDHGTINKGWDQKPQLVPLIRLVKYERTKLAPIYPLTDEEYKAYTTGTAASQTRTHNNGMLDVPQGIELNMATPKCDCHLTGYYADYGQGLAGVYGDYETPSKGVRRKGGISMLSHVGEYVYPEKDSADHVGQKIDDYYANKFARIFLDNKGSSVGMGINSATDAHTRCDRILYDQILQKTIPNNGVPWGFAFSDSHDVRSINDAYTMMVLPELTNENVRKGMENGWCFAVSHYSNGVELNGMEEMPGFDEDKVYDTEAYLRDDTPLVTRVTVDDENDTISIEGTNFNAITWVSNCNVIKRETDIDSGKATLDLRADDLLDTPYLYVRFYITGDNGICYSQPFVIRRNGEDFGKVRVPRTHDLSTALRATVTVLDWTYFKFNPIVWAFKYFFLGYNAFDHFFDAY
;
A
#
# COMPACT_ATOMS: atom_id res chain seq x y z
N MET A 1 69.39 -43.95 45.93
CA MET A 1 67.92 -44.18 45.90
C MET A 1 67.11 -42.90 45.77
N PHE A 2 67.47 -41.80 46.44
CA PHE A 2 66.70 -40.54 46.43
C PHE A 2 66.43 -39.94 45.04
N LYS A 3 67.41 -39.96 44.13
CA LYS A 3 67.25 -39.43 42.75
C LYS A 3 66.28 -40.25 41.87
N ARG A 4 66.17 -41.56 42.11
CA ARG A 4 65.25 -42.44 41.35
C ARG A 4 63.80 -42.29 41.83
N ILE A 5 63.62 -42.09 43.13
CA ILE A 5 62.31 -41.82 43.75
C ILE A 5 61.80 -40.44 43.34
N LEU A 6 62.69 -39.43 43.28
CA LEU A 6 62.34 -38.08 42.86
C LEU A 6 61.94 -38.00 41.37
N SER A 7 62.63 -38.71 40.48
CA SER A 7 62.23 -38.80 39.06
C SER A 7 60.89 -39.51 38.84
N LEU A 8 60.60 -40.55 39.63
CA LEU A 8 59.29 -41.23 39.59
C LEU A 8 58.16 -40.33 40.08
N LEU A 9 58.39 -39.54 41.14
CA LEU A 9 57.44 -38.56 41.65
C LEU A 9 57.20 -37.40 40.68
N LEU A 10 58.23 -36.91 39.99
CA LEU A 10 58.10 -35.87 38.95
C LEU A 10 57.38 -36.39 37.70
N CYS A 11 57.61 -37.63 37.28
CA CYS A 11 56.86 -38.23 36.17
C CYS A 11 55.37 -38.42 36.51
N LEU A 12 55.04 -38.80 37.76
CA LEU A 12 53.65 -38.90 38.23
C LEU A 12 52.97 -37.53 38.35
N LEU A 13 53.68 -36.47 38.75
CA LEU A 13 53.13 -35.11 38.85
C LEU A 13 52.89 -34.44 37.49
N VAL A 14 53.62 -34.85 36.43
CA VAL A 14 53.42 -34.36 35.06
C VAL A 14 52.36 -35.16 34.30
N ALA A 15 52.06 -36.40 34.71
CA ALA A 15 51.07 -37.27 34.05
C ALA A 15 49.64 -37.14 34.60
N VAL A 16 49.45 -36.48 35.76
CA VAL A 16 48.12 -36.30 36.38
C VAL A 16 47.29 -35.14 35.78
N PRO A 17 47.87 -34.03 35.26
CA PRO A 17 47.09 -33.02 34.54
C PRO A 17 46.61 -33.48 33.16
N SER A 18 47.25 -34.50 32.55
CA SER A 18 46.91 -34.99 31.21
C SER A 18 45.81 -36.06 31.18
N LEU A 19 45.30 -36.50 32.33
CA LEU A 19 44.17 -37.44 32.44
C LEU A 19 42.87 -36.80 32.97
N ALA A 20 42.87 -35.49 33.26
CA ALA A 20 41.71 -34.75 33.75
C ALA A 20 41.06 -33.80 32.71
N PHE A 21 41.51 -33.82 31.45
CA PHE A 21 40.94 -33.02 30.35
C PHE A 21 40.56 -33.85 29.12
N CYS A 22 40.08 -35.07 29.34
CA CYS A 22 39.32 -35.81 28.34
C CYS A 22 37.94 -36.17 28.92
N ALA A 23 37.23 -35.18 29.46
CA ALA A 23 35.80 -35.15 29.17
C ALA A 23 35.74 -34.90 27.67
N PHE A 24 35.56 -35.97 26.90
CA PHE A 24 34.94 -35.81 25.59
C PHE A 24 33.68 -35.00 25.89
N ALA A 25 33.64 -33.75 25.44
CA ALA A 25 32.37 -33.21 25.03
C ALA A 25 31.89 -34.26 24.04
N GLN A 26 30.98 -35.11 24.49
CA GLN A 26 29.97 -35.63 23.61
C GLN A 26 29.42 -34.33 23.03
N GLU A 27 29.89 -33.98 21.83
CA GLU A 27 29.07 -33.22 20.92
C GLU A 27 27.77 -34.00 20.98
N ASN A 28 26.82 -33.51 21.77
CA ASN A 28 25.45 -33.64 21.38
C ASN A 28 25.53 -33.23 19.92
N GLU A 29 25.31 -34.18 19.01
CA GLU A 29 24.71 -33.84 17.74
C GLU A 29 23.53 -32.97 18.16
N VAL A 30 23.77 -31.66 18.19
CA VAL A 30 22.70 -30.69 18.26
C VAL A 30 22.06 -30.97 16.93
N SER A 31 21.04 -31.81 16.95
CA SER A 31 20.00 -31.83 15.93
C SER A 31 19.85 -30.38 15.50
N PRO A 32 20.09 -30.04 14.22
CA PRO A 32 20.13 -28.64 13.79
C PRO A 32 18.95 -27.96 14.45
N ALA A 33 19.22 -26.93 15.26
CA ALA A 33 18.21 -26.32 16.11
C ALA A 33 16.96 -26.14 15.26
N GLU A 34 15.86 -26.79 15.67
CA GLU A 34 14.64 -26.85 14.88
C GLU A 34 14.31 -25.43 14.46
N ILE A 35 14.26 -25.21 13.15
CA ILE A 35 14.06 -23.86 12.60
C ILE A 35 12.72 -23.39 13.14
N SER A 36 12.75 -22.30 13.92
CA SER A 36 11.54 -21.72 14.48
C SER A 36 11.49 -20.22 14.19
N TYR A 37 10.29 -19.68 14.02
CA TYR A 37 10.05 -18.30 13.62
C TYR A 37 9.21 -17.56 14.69
N GLU A 38 9.56 -16.30 14.93
CA GLU A 38 8.66 -15.31 15.56
C GLU A 38 7.88 -14.63 14.42
N ILE A 39 6.54 -14.70 14.48
CA ILE A 39 5.65 -14.15 13.46
C ILE A 39 4.97 -12.90 14.03
N THR A 40 5.19 -11.74 13.42
CA THR A 40 4.39 -10.54 13.72
C THR A 40 3.21 -10.51 12.74
N ASP A 41 2.04 -10.87 13.25
CA ASP A 41 0.78 -10.86 12.52
C ASP A 41 0.24 -9.43 12.33
N PRO A 42 0.07 -8.93 11.08
CA PRO A 42 -0.55 -7.63 10.84
C PRO A 42 -2.04 -7.59 11.23
N TYR A 43 -2.66 -8.74 11.46
CA TYR A 43 -4.06 -8.89 11.85
C TYR A 43 -4.25 -9.30 13.31
N ALA A 44 -3.21 -9.23 14.16
CA ALA A 44 -3.27 -9.68 15.56
C ALA A 44 -4.36 -9.00 16.41
N GLU A 45 -4.73 -7.75 16.07
CA GLU A 45 -5.79 -6.99 16.77
C GLU A 45 -7.19 -7.23 16.19
N VAL A 46 -7.29 -7.88 15.03
CA VAL A 46 -8.57 -8.13 14.35
C VAL A 46 -9.34 -9.22 15.08
N ASP A 47 -10.52 -8.87 15.58
CA ASP A 47 -11.50 -9.85 16.05
C ASP A 47 -12.35 -10.33 14.87
N TRP A 48 -11.91 -11.43 14.26
CA TRP A 48 -12.57 -12.06 13.10
C TRP A 48 -14.01 -12.54 13.36
N ASP A 49 -14.45 -12.61 14.61
CA ASP A 49 -15.82 -13.03 14.95
C ASP A 49 -16.77 -11.84 15.06
N SER A 50 -16.26 -10.61 15.26
CA SER A 50 -17.10 -9.43 15.50
C SER A 50 -16.85 -8.24 14.57
N TRP A 51 -15.66 -8.12 13.98
CA TRP A 51 -15.32 -7.02 13.08
C TRP A 51 -15.95 -7.24 11.69
N GLY A 52 -16.37 -6.15 11.06
CA GLY A 52 -16.90 -6.17 9.71
C GLY A 52 -15.79 -6.04 8.66
N ILE A 53 -16.05 -6.57 7.47
CA ILE A 53 -15.20 -6.41 6.29
C ILE A 53 -15.92 -5.49 5.31
N TYR A 54 -15.31 -4.34 5.01
CA TYR A 54 -15.95 -3.20 4.34
C TYR A 54 -15.21 -2.83 3.06
N LYS A 55 -15.94 -2.68 1.95
CA LYS A 55 -15.35 -2.34 0.65
C LYS A 55 -15.06 -0.84 0.56
N ALA A 56 -13.81 -0.49 0.28
CA ALA A 56 -13.33 0.89 0.27
C ALA A 56 -12.73 1.32 -1.07
N GLN A 57 -13.22 2.43 -1.62
CA GLN A 57 -12.54 3.16 -2.68
C GLN A 57 -11.74 4.28 -2.05
N LEU A 58 -10.42 4.15 -2.06
CA LEU A 58 -9.51 5.10 -1.43
C LEU A 58 -8.94 6.12 -2.43
N HIS A 59 -9.11 5.92 -3.73
CA HIS A 59 -8.61 6.84 -4.76
C HIS A 59 -9.55 6.83 -5.98
N THR A 60 -10.28 7.94 -6.17
CA THR A 60 -11.19 8.14 -7.32
C THR A 60 -11.43 9.62 -7.58
N GLN A 61 -11.76 9.97 -8.83
CA GLN A 61 -11.85 11.33 -9.33
C GLN A 61 -13.28 11.70 -9.71
N SER A 62 -13.58 13.00 -9.58
CA SER A 62 -14.81 13.60 -10.08
C SER A 62 -14.49 14.69 -11.10
N ASN A 63 -15.53 15.30 -11.68
CA ASN A 63 -15.39 16.43 -12.57
C ASN A 63 -14.95 17.74 -11.87
N ALA A 64 -14.68 17.68 -10.56
CA ALA A 64 -14.03 18.75 -9.80
C ALA A 64 -12.54 18.89 -10.16
N SER A 65 -11.89 17.80 -10.59
CA SER A 65 -10.55 17.84 -11.20
C SER A 65 -10.60 17.39 -12.65
N ASP A 66 -10.45 16.10 -12.94
CA ASP A 66 -10.36 15.56 -14.29
C ASP A 66 -11.13 14.26 -14.53
N GLY A 67 -11.99 13.84 -13.60
CA GLY A 67 -12.97 12.79 -13.83
C GLY A 67 -14.07 13.25 -14.81
N TYR A 68 -14.74 12.27 -15.44
CA TYR A 68 -15.87 12.50 -16.34
C TYR A 68 -17.18 12.75 -15.58
N LEU A 69 -17.31 12.16 -14.38
CA LEU A 69 -18.57 12.13 -13.64
C LEU A 69 -18.68 13.26 -12.60
N PRO A 70 -19.86 13.87 -12.41
CA PRO A 70 -20.11 14.75 -11.28
C PRO A 70 -20.12 13.97 -9.96
N ILE A 71 -19.90 14.67 -8.84
CA ILE A 71 -19.81 14.10 -7.48
C ILE A 71 -21.00 13.18 -7.16
N HIS A 72 -22.25 13.63 -7.41
CA HIS A 72 -23.42 12.81 -7.09
C HIS A 72 -23.45 11.46 -7.84
N GLU A 73 -23.04 11.43 -9.11
CA GLU A 73 -22.95 10.18 -9.88
C GLU A 73 -21.82 9.30 -9.35
N VAL A 74 -20.66 9.87 -9.00
CA VAL A 74 -19.57 9.09 -8.38
C VAL A 74 -20.07 8.41 -7.10
N VAL A 75 -20.79 9.13 -6.23
CA VAL A 75 -21.34 8.55 -4.99
C VAL A 75 -22.40 7.48 -5.29
N GLU A 76 -23.35 7.76 -6.18
CA GLU A 76 -24.40 6.82 -6.58
C GLU A 76 -23.81 5.50 -7.10
N ARG A 77 -22.84 5.58 -8.03
CA ARG A 77 -22.24 4.38 -8.63
C ARG A 77 -21.48 3.53 -7.63
N HIS A 78 -20.70 4.15 -6.74
CA HIS A 78 -20.01 3.39 -5.69
C HIS A 78 -21.00 2.75 -4.72
N TYR A 79 -22.07 3.46 -4.34
CA TYR A 79 -23.11 2.92 -3.48
C TYR A 79 -23.80 1.69 -4.09
N ASP A 80 -24.11 1.75 -5.40
CA ASP A 80 -24.68 0.65 -6.18
C ASP A 80 -23.70 -0.53 -6.36
N LEU A 81 -22.40 -0.28 -6.32
CA LEU A 81 -21.33 -1.29 -6.42
C LEU A 81 -20.89 -1.84 -5.06
N ASN A 82 -21.77 -1.76 -4.05
CA ASN A 82 -21.56 -2.25 -2.69
C ASN A 82 -20.37 -1.63 -1.95
N TYR A 83 -19.99 -0.39 -2.25
CA TYR A 83 -18.99 0.30 -1.43
C TYR A 83 -19.56 0.75 -0.08
N ASP A 84 -18.73 0.63 0.95
CA ASP A 84 -18.99 1.08 2.31
C ASP A 84 -18.22 2.35 2.65
N ILE A 85 -17.10 2.59 1.97
CA ILE A 85 -16.18 3.69 2.23
C ILE A 85 -15.77 4.29 0.89
N LEU A 86 -15.88 5.61 0.76
CA LEU A 86 -15.51 6.33 -0.45
C LEU A 86 -14.72 7.60 -0.10
N ALA A 87 -13.52 7.70 -0.66
CA ALA A 87 -12.70 8.90 -0.63
C ALA A 87 -12.67 9.54 -2.02
N LEU A 88 -13.21 10.75 -2.16
CA LEU A 88 -12.95 11.57 -3.34
C LEU A 88 -11.57 12.18 -3.22
N THR A 89 -10.70 11.92 -4.20
CA THR A 89 -9.31 12.34 -4.21
C THR A 89 -9.01 13.12 -5.47
N ASP A 90 -9.82 14.14 -5.77
CA ASP A 90 -9.61 15.01 -6.92
C ASP A 90 -8.22 15.67 -6.90
N HIS A 91 -7.56 15.78 -8.06
CA HIS A 91 -6.23 16.39 -8.18
C HIS A 91 -6.24 17.82 -7.64
N GLY A 92 -5.46 18.05 -6.57
CA GLY A 92 -5.29 19.38 -5.97
C GLY A 92 -6.56 19.97 -5.34
N THR A 93 -7.64 19.20 -5.20
CA THR A 93 -8.90 19.66 -4.63
C THR A 93 -9.23 18.82 -3.41
N ILE A 94 -9.29 19.46 -2.24
CA ILE A 94 -9.60 18.78 -0.98
C ILE A 94 -11.11 18.49 -0.92
N ASN A 95 -11.46 17.23 -0.66
CA ASN A 95 -12.82 16.83 -0.35
C ASN A 95 -13.29 17.47 0.97
N LYS A 96 -14.33 18.29 0.91
CA LYS A 96 -14.96 18.95 2.09
C LYS A 96 -16.30 18.34 2.46
N GLY A 97 -16.69 17.24 1.82
CA GLY A 97 -18.00 16.61 1.92
C GLY A 97 -18.65 16.47 0.55
N TRP A 98 -19.33 15.36 0.28
CA TRP A 98 -20.02 15.15 -1.01
C TRP A 98 -21.19 16.11 -1.27
N ASP A 99 -21.71 16.74 -0.21
CA ASP A 99 -22.76 17.76 -0.21
C ASP A 99 -22.22 19.19 -0.35
N GLN A 100 -20.90 19.37 -0.20
CA GLN A 100 -20.27 20.68 -0.25
C GLN A 100 -19.72 20.97 -1.65
N LYS A 101 -19.91 22.20 -2.11
CA LYS A 101 -19.31 22.64 -3.38
C LYS A 101 -17.77 22.67 -3.22
N PRO A 102 -17.01 21.92 -4.03
CA PRO A 102 -15.56 21.88 -3.90
C PRO A 102 -14.92 23.20 -4.30
N GLN A 103 -13.77 23.48 -3.69
CA GLN A 103 -12.88 24.55 -4.11
C GLN A 103 -12.07 24.05 -5.31
N LEU A 104 -12.56 24.36 -6.50
CA LEU A 104 -11.97 23.92 -7.76
C LEU A 104 -10.59 24.53 -7.98
N VAL A 105 -9.77 23.82 -8.76
CA VAL A 105 -8.57 24.37 -9.41
C VAL A 105 -8.92 24.61 -10.89
N PRO A 106 -9.31 25.84 -11.29
CA PRO A 106 -9.82 26.09 -12.65
C PRO A 106 -8.86 25.68 -13.77
N LEU A 107 -7.55 25.83 -13.54
CA LEU A 107 -6.54 25.48 -14.52
C LEU A 107 -6.53 23.99 -14.86
N ILE A 108 -6.68 23.11 -13.87
CA ILE A 108 -6.72 21.65 -14.11
C ILE A 108 -7.91 21.29 -14.97
N ARG A 109 -9.09 21.80 -14.60
CA ARG A 109 -10.32 21.54 -15.36
C ARG A 109 -10.21 22.04 -16.80
N LEU A 110 -9.53 23.17 -17.00
CA LEU A 110 -9.27 23.74 -18.33
C LEU A 110 -8.29 22.87 -19.14
N VAL A 111 -7.17 22.43 -18.54
CA VAL A 111 -6.21 21.53 -19.21
C VAL A 111 -6.87 20.19 -19.57
N LYS A 112 -7.77 19.71 -18.71
CA LYS A 112 -8.52 18.46 -18.87
C LYS A 112 -9.91 18.70 -19.47
N TYR A 113 -10.06 19.74 -20.29
CA TYR A 113 -11.35 20.13 -20.90
C TYR A 113 -12.04 18.98 -21.61
N GLU A 114 -11.28 18.07 -22.24
CA GLU A 114 -11.86 16.92 -22.92
C GLU A 114 -12.68 16.01 -22.00
N ARG A 115 -12.28 15.86 -20.74
CA ARG A 115 -13.00 15.09 -19.71
C ARG A 115 -14.07 15.95 -19.04
N THR A 116 -13.67 17.12 -18.52
CA THR A 116 -14.53 17.93 -17.65
C THR A 116 -15.61 18.72 -18.38
N LYS A 117 -15.36 19.08 -19.65
CA LYS A 117 -16.16 20.04 -20.45
C LYS A 117 -16.46 21.37 -19.74
N LEU A 118 -15.71 21.69 -18.68
CA LEU A 118 -16.04 22.75 -17.70
C LEU A 118 -17.51 22.69 -17.22
N ALA A 119 -18.10 21.49 -17.17
CA ALA A 119 -19.47 21.27 -16.75
C ALA A 119 -19.69 21.80 -15.31
N PRO A 120 -20.91 22.19 -14.92
CA PRO A 120 -21.19 22.53 -13.54
C PRO A 120 -20.89 21.34 -12.61
N ILE A 121 -20.48 21.66 -11.39
CA ILE A 121 -20.31 20.67 -10.32
C ILE A 121 -21.64 20.56 -9.59
N TYR A 122 -22.12 19.32 -9.42
CA TYR A 122 -23.33 19.01 -8.69
C TYR A 122 -22.98 18.13 -7.48
N PRO A 123 -22.72 18.74 -6.31
CA PRO A 123 -22.72 18.05 -5.03
C PRO A 123 -24.10 17.46 -4.73
N LEU A 124 -24.15 16.56 -3.76
CA LEU A 124 -25.40 16.05 -3.22
C LEU A 124 -26.18 17.15 -2.50
N THR A 125 -27.50 17.02 -2.47
CA THR A 125 -28.35 17.72 -1.50
C THR A 125 -28.16 17.14 -0.09
N ASP A 126 -28.52 17.89 0.95
CA ASP A 126 -28.49 17.41 2.34
C ASP A 126 -29.32 16.12 2.52
N GLU A 127 -30.46 16.01 1.82
CA GLU A 127 -31.30 14.82 1.84
C GLU A 127 -30.63 13.60 1.18
N GLU A 128 -30.01 13.78 0.02
CA GLU A 128 -29.28 12.70 -0.68
C GLU A 128 -28.05 12.28 0.12
N TYR A 129 -27.26 13.23 0.62
CA TYR A 129 -26.10 12.96 1.46
C TYR A 129 -26.49 12.12 2.69
N LYS A 130 -27.55 12.53 3.39
CA LYS A 130 -28.08 11.76 4.50
C LYS A 130 -28.55 10.36 4.06
N ALA A 131 -29.20 10.24 2.90
CA ALA A 131 -29.69 8.95 2.42
C ALA A 131 -28.54 7.97 2.15
N TYR A 132 -27.46 8.39 1.50
CA TYR A 132 -26.28 7.56 1.27
C TYR A 132 -25.52 7.23 2.56
N THR A 133 -25.29 8.23 3.41
CA THR A 133 -24.52 8.05 4.67
C THR A 133 -25.29 7.31 5.77
N THR A 134 -26.60 7.10 5.61
CA THR A 134 -27.43 6.28 6.52
C THR A 134 -27.94 4.99 5.91
N GLY A 135 -27.62 4.71 4.64
CA GLY A 135 -28.00 3.47 3.96
C GLY A 135 -29.47 3.42 3.54
N THR A 136 -30.16 4.57 3.50
CA THR A 136 -31.57 4.66 3.10
C THR A 136 -31.76 5.09 1.65
N ALA A 137 -30.68 5.40 0.93
CA ALA A 137 -30.73 5.67 -0.51
C ALA A 137 -31.22 4.43 -1.26
N ALA A 138 -32.09 4.64 -2.26
CA ALA A 138 -32.60 3.55 -3.08
C ALA A 138 -31.49 3.01 -3.98
N SER A 139 -31.30 1.70 -3.98
CA SER A 139 -30.40 0.99 -4.89
C SER A 139 -31.05 -0.34 -5.28
N GLN A 140 -30.82 -0.78 -6.51
CA GLN A 140 -31.29 -2.08 -7.00
C GLN A 140 -30.29 -3.20 -6.74
N THR A 141 -29.02 -2.84 -6.51
CA THR A 141 -27.89 -3.76 -6.45
C THR A 141 -27.23 -3.81 -5.09
N ARG A 142 -27.42 -2.79 -4.24
CA ARG A 142 -26.86 -2.77 -2.90
C ARG A 142 -27.39 -3.93 -2.05
N THR A 143 -26.49 -4.67 -1.42
CA THR A 143 -26.81 -5.91 -0.70
C THR A 143 -26.95 -5.73 0.82
N HIS A 144 -26.57 -4.56 1.35
CA HIS A 144 -26.59 -4.25 2.78
C HIS A 144 -27.10 -2.83 3.07
N ASN A 145 -27.57 -2.62 4.31
CA ASN A 145 -28.32 -1.41 4.70
C ASN A 145 -27.52 -0.42 5.56
N ASN A 146 -26.23 -0.67 5.83
CA ASN A 146 -25.38 0.36 6.44
C ASN A 146 -25.15 1.50 5.45
N GLY A 147 -24.90 2.69 6.01
CA GLY A 147 -24.49 3.84 5.20
C GLY A 147 -23.09 3.69 4.61
N MET A 148 -22.83 4.48 3.58
CA MET A 148 -21.50 4.64 2.98
C MET A 148 -20.78 5.84 3.60
N LEU A 149 -19.53 5.66 4.03
CA LEU A 149 -18.73 6.70 4.66
C LEU A 149 -18.07 7.62 3.65
N ASP A 150 -18.24 8.92 3.89
CA ASP A 150 -17.49 9.99 3.26
C ASP A 150 -16.16 10.20 4.00
N VAL A 151 -15.06 9.80 3.36
CA VAL A 151 -13.72 9.98 3.93
C VAL A 151 -13.32 11.46 3.79
N PRO A 152 -13.11 12.16 4.91
CA PRO A 152 -12.89 13.59 4.90
C PRO A 152 -11.51 13.94 4.36
N GLN A 153 -11.44 15.07 3.68
CA GLN A 153 -10.18 15.68 3.23
C GLN A 153 -9.33 14.77 2.35
N GLY A 154 -9.98 13.88 1.59
CA GLY A 154 -9.38 13.19 0.47
C GLY A 154 -8.87 14.19 -0.58
N ILE A 155 -7.67 13.95 -1.09
CA ILE A 155 -7.04 14.75 -2.15
C ILE A 155 -5.97 13.92 -2.84
N GLU A 156 -5.86 14.04 -4.15
CA GLU A 156 -4.66 13.59 -4.86
C GLU A 156 -3.65 14.75 -4.95
N LEU A 157 -2.54 14.56 -4.24
CA LEU A 157 -1.47 15.54 -4.10
C LEU A 157 -0.54 15.50 -5.32
N ASN A 158 0.28 16.55 -5.45
CA ASN A 158 1.06 16.80 -6.66
C ASN A 158 0.18 16.92 -7.91
N MET A 159 -0.96 17.60 -7.77
CA MET A 159 -2.02 17.85 -8.76
C MET A 159 -1.63 17.83 -10.25
N ALA A 160 -0.46 18.37 -10.59
CA ALA A 160 0.14 18.16 -11.90
C ALA A 160 1.67 18.17 -11.77
N THR A 161 2.33 17.26 -12.49
CA THR A 161 3.79 17.22 -12.65
C THR A 161 4.19 17.15 -14.12
N PRO A 162 5.31 17.77 -14.53
CA PRO A 162 5.83 17.59 -15.88
C PRO A 162 6.29 16.13 -16.10
N LYS A 163 6.16 15.63 -17.33
CA LYS A 163 6.68 14.34 -17.85
C LYS A 163 5.93 13.08 -17.42
N CYS A 164 5.70 12.84 -16.13
CA CYS A 164 4.86 11.73 -15.66
C CYS A 164 4.28 12.03 -14.27
N ASP A 165 3.34 11.17 -13.87
CA ASP A 165 2.55 11.33 -12.67
C ASP A 165 3.37 10.93 -11.43
N CYS A 166 3.35 11.79 -10.43
CA CYS A 166 4.11 11.63 -9.18
C CYS A 166 3.16 11.77 -7.98
N HIS A 167 2.06 11.02 -8.01
CA HIS A 167 0.93 11.25 -7.12
C HIS A 167 0.98 10.41 -5.83
N LEU A 168 0.30 10.94 -4.84
CA LEU A 168 0.02 10.31 -3.57
C LEU A 168 -1.28 10.91 -3.08
N THR A 169 -2.09 10.15 -2.38
CA THR A 169 -3.29 10.66 -1.76
C THR A 169 -3.00 11.15 -0.35
N GLY A 170 -3.76 12.17 0.07
CA GLY A 170 -3.83 12.64 1.45
C GLY A 170 -5.24 12.48 1.98
N TYR A 171 -5.36 12.23 3.28
CA TYR A 171 -6.63 12.10 4.00
C TYR A 171 -6.52 12.75 5.38
N TYR A 172 -7.66 13.21 5.93
CA TYR A 172 -7.75 13.78 7.29
C TYR A 172 -6.78 14.96 7.54
N ALA A 173 -6.40 15.69 6.49
CA ALA A 173 -5.51 16.84 6.56
C ALA A 173 -5.96 17.96 5.61
N ASP A 174 -5.99 19.19 6.11
CA ASP A 174 -6.18 20.38 5.29
C ASP A 174 -4.82 20.78 4.67
N TYR A 175 -4.39 20.02 3.66
CA TYR A 175 -3.12 20.21 2.95
C TYR A 175 -3.27 19.91 1.45
N GLY A 176 -2.58 20.68 0.60
CA GLY A 176 -2.45 20.36 -0.82
C GLY A 176 -3.38 21.11 -1.78
N GLN A 177 -4.34 21.88 -1.28
CA GLN A 177 -5.30 22.63 -2.09
C GLN A 177 -4.59 23.52 -3.13
N GLY A 178 -4.78 23.22 -4.41
CA GLY A 178 -4.20 23.92 -5.56
C GLY A 178 -2.67 23.91 -5.63
N LEU A 179 -1.98 23.11 -4.82
CA LEU A 179 -0.53 22.99 -4.88
C LEU A 179 -0.12 22.13 -6.08
N ALA A 180 0.61 22.73 -7.01
CA ALA A 180 1.21 22.01 -8.13
C ALA A 180 2.40 21.18 -7.64
N GLY A 181 2.60 20.01 -8.25
CA GLY A 181 3.68 19.11 -7.87
C GLY A 181 5.03 19.51 -8.46
N VAL A 182 6.10 19.11 -7.79
CA VAL A 182 7.46 19.10 -8.36
C VAL A 182 7.74 17.70 -8.88
N TYR A 183 8.33 17.59 -10.08
CA TYR A 183 8.62 16.29 -10.69
C TYR A 183 9.45 15.39 -9.76
N GLY A 184 8.92 14.21 -9.46
CA GLY A 184 9.51 13.21 -8.57
C GLY A 184 9.52 13.57 -7.09
N ASP A 185 8.82 14.62 -6.66
CA ASP A 185 8.78 15.05 -5.27
C ASP A 185 7.62 14.42 -4.50
N TYR A 186 7.90 13.37 -3.74
CA TYR A 186 6.95 12.77 -2.82
C TYR A 186 7.21 13.19 -1.36
N GLU A 187 8.42 13.66 -1.09
CA GLU A 187 8.91 14.00 0.25
C GLU A 187 8.20 15.23 0.81
N THR A 188 7.98 16.27 -0.01
CA THR A 188 7.26 17.47 0.41
C THR A 188 5.80 17.18 0.76
N PRO A 189 4.97 16.60 -0.14
CA PRO A 189 3.56 16.41 0.17
C PRO A 189 3.34 15.43 1.33
N SER A 190 4.09 14.33 1.41
CA SER A 190 3.98 13.40 2.53
C SER A 190 4.30 14.08 3.88
N LYS A 191 5.34 14.92 3.91
CA LYS A 191 5.68 15.71 5.11
C LYS A 191 4.62 16.76 5.43
N GLY A 192 4.01 17.37 4.43
CA GLY A 192 2.94 18.34 4.56
C GLY A 192 1.70 17.77 5.22
N VAL A 193 1.22 16.62 4.71
CA VAL A 193 0.11 15.87 5.29
C VAL A 193 0.39 15.51 6.76
N ARG A 194 1.58 14.96 7.04
CA ARG A 194 1.98 14.65 8.42
C ARG A 194 1.94 15.86 9.35
N ARG A 195 2.43 17.02 8.89
CA ARG A 195 2.44 18.26 9.69
C ARG A 195 1.04 18.75 10.03
N LYS A 196 0.04 18.43 9.21
CA LYS A 196 -1.37 18.74 9.45
C LYS A 196 -2.10 17.64 10.23
N GLY A 197 -1.42 16.54 10.58
CA GLY A 197 -1.97 15.45 11.39
C GLY A 197 -2.77 14.39 10.62
N GLY A 198 -2.71 14.41 9.28
CA GLY A 198 -3.38 13.43 8.43
C GLY A 198 -2.47 12.26 8.05
N ILE A 199 -2.97 11.43 7.14
CA ILE A 199 -2.26 10.28 6.58
C ILE A 199 -2.21 10.35 5.06
N SER A 200 -1.19 9.73 4.47
CA SER A 200 -0.96 9.69 3.02
C SER A 200 -0.61 8.29 2.55
N MET A 201 -1.04 7.94 1.34
CA MET A 201 -0.72 6.71 0.64
C MET A 201 -0.07 7.06 -0.69
N LEU A 202 1.06 6.43 -1.04
CA LEU A 202 1.68 6.65 -2.36
C LEU A 202 0.82 6.01 -3.44
N SER A 203 0.50 6.74 -4.51
CA SER A 203 -0.39 6.27 -5.56
C SER A 203 0.39 5.83 -6.79
N HIS A 204 0.02 4.66 -7.35
CA HIS A 204 0.47 4.10 -8.64
C HIS A 204 1.90 4.52 -9.03
N VAL A 205 2.86 4.18 -8.16
CA VAL A 205 4.24 4.70 -8.22
C VAL A 205 5.00 4.19 -9.45
N GLY A 206 4.54 3.10 -10.06
CA GLY A 206 5.04 2.58 -11.33
C GLY A 206 5.08 3.65 -12.43
N GLU A 207 4.11 4.57 -12.46
CA GLU A 207 4.07 5.68 -13.43
C GLU A 207 5.29 6.61 -13.35
N TYR A 208 5.86 6.77 -12.15
CA TYR A 208 7.08 7.54 -11.95
C TYR A 208 8.34 6.71 -12.21
N VAL A 209 8.33 5.44 -11.81
CA VAL A 209 9.49 4.55 -11.87
C VAL A 209 9.81 4.16 -13.32
N TYR A 210 8.79 4.00 -14.16
CA TYR A 210 8.93 3.51 -15.53
C TYR A 210 8.52 4.59 -16.54
N PRO A 211 9.47 5.13 -17.33
CA PRO A 211 9.14 6.11 -18.37
C PRO A 211 8.19 5.57 -19.45
N GLU A 212 8.25 4.26 -19.72
CA GLU A 212 7.29 3.52 -20.53
C GLU A 212 6.41 2.67 -19.60
N LYS A 213 5.52 3.34 -18.86
CA LYS A 213 4.72 2.74 -17.78
C LYS A 213 3.88 1.53 -18.19
N ASP A 214 3.60 1.36 -19.47
CA ASP A 214 2.80 0.27 -20.04
C ASP A 214 3.64 -0.89 -20.59
N SER A 215 4.97 -0.78 -20.57
CA SER A 215 5.82 -1.80 -21.17
C SER A 215 5.87 -3.07 -20.33
N ALA A 216 5.56 -4.21 -20.96
CA ALA A 216 5.76 -5.54 -20.38
C ALA A 216 7.25 -5.87 -20.15
N ASP A 217 8.18 -5.12 -20.75
CA ASP A 217 9.63 -5.34 -20.65
C ASP A 217 10.19 -5.10 -19.24
N HIS A 218 9.40 -4.56 -18.32
CA HIS A 218 9.81 -4.28 -16.94
C HIS A 218 9.24 -5.25 -15.91
N VAL A 219 8.35 -6.14 -16.33
CA VAL A 219 7.63 -7.06 -15.45
C VAL A 219 8.56 -8.17 -14.95
N GLY A 220 8.38 -8.60 -13.70
CA GLY A 220 9.18 -9.67 -13.10
C GLY A 220 10.64 -9.29 -12.86
N GLN A 221 10.98 -8.00 -12.85
CA GLN A 221 12.36 -7.52 -12.71
C GLN A 221 12.56 -6.66 -11.47
N LYS A 222 13.77 -6.70 -10.93
CA LYS A 222 14.17 -5.83 -9.82
C LYS A 222 14.14 -4.36 -10.26
N ILE A 223 13.59 -3.52 -9.39
CA ILE A 223 13.65 -2.08 -9.53
C ILE A 223 15.02 -1.60 -9.04
N ASP A 224 15.53 -0.55 -9.69
CA ASP A 224 16.77 0.12 -9.26
C ASP A 224 16.68 0.51 -7.78
N ASP A 225 17.73 0.15 -7.01
CA ASP A 225 17.80 0.38 -5.57
C ASP A 225 17.64 1.87 -5.20
N TYR A 226 17.91 2.79 -6.15
CA TYR A 226 17.58 4.20 -6.02
C TYR A 226 16.09 4.43 -5.66
N TYR A 227 15.15 3.83 -6.38
CA TYR A 227 13.72 4.03 -6.16
C TYR A 227 13.28 3.37 -4.85
N ALA A 228 13.75 2.14 -4.59
CA ALA A 228 13.48 1.46 -3.32
C ALA A 228 13.96 2.29 -2.12
N ASN A 229 15.17 2.88 -2.19
CA ASN A 229 15.67 3.77 -1.15
C ASN A 229 14.84 5.06 -1.04
N LYS A 230 14.48 5.70 -2.17
CA LYS A 230 13.66 6.93 -2.19
C LYS A 230 12.33 6.72 -1.47
N PHE A 231 11.60 5.66 -1.84
CA PHE A 231 10.30 5.36 -1.25
C PHE A 231 10.39 4.86 0.19
N ALA A 232 11.36 4.00 0.51
CA ALA A 232 11.62 3.59 1.89
C ALA A 232 11.91 4.81 2.80
N ARG A 233 12.63 5.82 2.32
CA ARG A 233 12.85 7.06 3.09
C ARG A 233 11.56 7.81 3.39
N ILE A 234 10.59 7.83 2.50
CA ILE A 234 9.31 8.53 2.72
C ILE A 234 8.56 7.91 3.90
N PHE A 235 8.48 6.58 3.94
CA PHE A 235 7.86 5.85 5.06
C PHE A 235 8.63 6.02 6.36
N LEU A 236 9.95 5.89 6.35
CA LEU A 236 10.78 6.03 7.54
C LEU A 236 10.77 7.47 8.09
N ASP A 237 10.80 8.48 7.23
CA ASP A 237 10.80 9.89 7.62
C ASP A 237 9.44 10.38 8.07
N ASN A 238 8.34 9.73 7.64
CA ASN A 238 6.95 10.08 7.96
C ASN A 238 6.19 8.93 8.63
N LYS A 239 6.88 8.11 9.43
CA LYS A 239 6.29 6.96 10.16
C LYS A 239 5.02 7.37 10.90
N GLY A 240 3.96 6.57 10.74
CA GLY A 240 2.63 6.82 11.32
C GLY A 240 1.79 7.85 10.56
N SER A 241 2.26 8.35 9.41
CA SER A 241 1.47 9.25 8.56
C SER A 241 1.56 8.86 7.08
N SER A 242 2.73 8.51 6.56
CA SER A 242 2.80 7.79 5.29
C SER A 242 2.57 6.31 5.57
N VAL A 243 1.35 5.84 5.30
CA VAL A 243 0.88 4.53 5.78
C VAL A 243 1.21 3.39 4.83
N GLY A 244 1.39 3.66 3.55
CA GLY A 244 1.69 2.63 2.57
C GLY A 244 1.64 3.11 1.13
N MET A 245 1.51 2.17 0.20
CA MET A 245 1.43 2.43 -1.24
C MET A 245 0.36 1.58 -1.93
N GLY A 246 -0.17 2.11 -3.03
CA GLY A 246 -0.90 1.32 -4.01
C GLY A 246 0.03 0.27 -4.61
N ILE A 247 -0.35 -1.00 -4.51
CA ILE A 247 0.37 -2.12 -5.13
C ILE A 247 -0.33 -2.62 -6.39
N ASN A 248 -1.61 -2.29 -6.59
CA ASN A 248 -2.38 -2.60 -7.79
C ASN A 248 -3.43 -1.49 -7.99
N SER A 249 -3.60 -1.03 -9.22
CA SER A 249 -4.57 0.00 -9.57
C SER A 249 -5.13 -0.21 -10.97
N ALA A 250 -6.39 0.17 -11.17
CA ALA A 250 -7.08 0.07 -12.47
C ALA A 250 -6.94 -1.34 -13.09
N THR A 251 -6.56 -1.43 -14.37
CA THR A 251 -6.33 -2.69 -15.09
C THR A 251 -4.95 -3.32 -14.79
N ASP A 252 -4.25 -2.81 -13.77
CA ASP A 252 -2.89 -3.16 -13.37
C ASP A 252 -1.79 -2.83 -14.39
N ALA A 253 -2.13 -2.33 -15.58
CA ALA A 253 -1.16 -2.06 -16.65
C ALA A 253 -0.03 -1.10 -16.22
N HIS A 254 -0.36 -0.06 -15.45
CA HIS A 254 0.61 0.95 -14.97
C HIS A 254 1.29 0.58 -13.64
N THR A 255 0.79 -0.46 -12.95
CA THR A 255 1.25 -0.83 -11.59
C THR A 255 1.74 -2.27 -11.49
N ARG A 256 1.81 -3.02 -12.60
CA ARG A 256 2.25 -4.43 -12.71
C ARG A 256 3.60 -4.77 -12.04
N CYS A 257 4.44 -3.76 -11.81
CA CYS A 257 5.74 -3.91 -11.16
C CYS A 257 5.77 -3.44 -9.70
N ASP A 258 4.69 -2.84 -9.20
CA ASP A 258 4.66 -2.17 -7.90
C ASP A 258 4.76 -3.17 -6.74
N ARG A 259 4.41 -4.46 -6.94
CA ARG A 259 4.60 -5.53 -5.94
C ARG A 259 6.08 -5.81 -5.66
N ILE A 260 6.91 -5.89 -6.70
CA ILE A 260 8.36 -6.08 -6.52
C ILE A 260 8.97 -4.84 -5.85
N LEU A 261 8.54 -3.64 -6.24
CA LEU A 261 9.00 -2.40 -5.61
C LEU A 261 8.60 -2.36 -4.13
N TYR A 262 7.35 -2.71 -3.82
CA TYR A 262 6.84 -2.81 -2.45
C TYR A 262 7.69 -3.77 -1.62
N ASP A 263 7.97 -4.96 -2.13
CA ASP A 263 8.84 -5.93 -1.47
C ASP A 263 10.28 -5.42 -1.26
N GLN A 264 10.85 -4.72 -2.24
CA GLN A 264 12.17 -4.09 -2.08
C GLN A 264 12.13 -2.96 -1.03
N ILE A 265 11.02 -2.24 -0.90
CA ILE A 265 10.80 -1.25 0.16
C ILE A 265 10.69 -1.94 1.53
N LEU A 266 9.98 -3.06 1.64
CA LEU A 266 9.88 -3.86 2.86
C LEU A 266 11.26 -4.32 3.33
N GLN A 267 12.12 -4.77 2.41
CA GLN A 267 13.52 -5.12 2.69
C GLN A 267 14.36 -3.99 3.30
N LYS A 268 13.97 -2.72 3.08
CA LYS A 268 14.63 -1.55 3.67
C LYS A 268 13.95 -1.06 4.94
N THR A 269 12.62 -1.14 5.00
CA THR A 269 11.81 -0.52 6.06
C THR A 269 11.67 -1.42 7.29
N ILE A 270 11.43 -2.74 7.11
CA ILE A 270 11.24 -3.68 8.22
C ILE A 270 12.46 -3.69 9.16
N PRO A 271 13.72 -3.83 8.67
CA PRO A 271 14.89 -3.78 9.55
C PRO A 271 15.12 -2.43 10.23
N ASN A 272 14.41 -1.38 9.79
CA ASN A 272 14.42 -0.04 10.36
C ASN A 272 13.15 0.28 11.16
N ASN A 273 12.41 -0.74 11.59
CA ASN A 273 11.20 -0.65 12.41
C ASN A 273 10.05 0.11 11.73
N GLY A 274 9.85 -0.07 10.43
CA GLY A 274 8.68 0.43 9.71
C GLY A 274 8.11 -0.65 8.81
N VAL A 275 6.78 -0.78 8.78
CA VAL A 275 6.06 -1.67 7.87
C VAL A 275 5.04 -0.81 7.14
N PRO A 276 5.33 -0.33 5.91
CA PRO A 276 4.31 0.26 5.07
C PRO A 276 3.32 -0.82 4.62
N TRP A 277 2.07 -0.44 4.40
CA TRP A 277 0.99 -1.34 3.98
C TRP A 277 0.75 -1.29 2.47
N GLY A 278 0.20 -2.38 1.91
CA GLY A 278 -0.22 -2.48 0.52
C GLY A 278 -1.72 -2.18 0.37
N PHE A 279 -2.08 -1.35 -0.61
CA PHE A 279 -3.46 -0.98 -0.92
C PHE A 279 -3.77 -1.21 -2.40
N ALA A 280 -5.06 -1.29 -2.73
CA ALA A 280 -5.52 -1.22 -4.11
C ALA A 280 -6.71 -0.26 -4.22
N PHE A 281 -6.85 0.34 -5.39
CA PHE A 281 -7.84 1.38 -5.69
C PHE A 281 -8.00 1.51 -7.20
N SER A 282 -9.08 2.13 -7.65
CA SER A 282 -9.37 2.18 -9.08
C SER A 282 -8.66 3.29 -9.83
N ASP A 283 -8.35 4.41 -9.15
CA ASP A 283 -7.94 5.65 -9.82
C ASP A 283 -8.95 6.04 -10.93
N SER A 284 -10.24 5.80 -10.65
CA SER A 284 -11.26 5.84 -11.68
C SER A 284 -11.63 7.25 -12.08
N HIS A 285 -11.57 7.50 -13.38
CA HIS A 285 -12.04 8.75 -13.98
C HIS A 285 -13.41 8.58 -14.66
N ASP A 286 -13.79 7.35 -14.99
CA ASP A 286 -15.00 7.01 -15.75
C ASP A 286 -15.77 5.83 -15.14
N VAL A 287 -16.98 5.59 -15.62
CA VAL A 287 -17.87 4.52 -15.11
C VAL A 287 -17.24 3.14 -15.21
N ARG A 288 -16.47 2.86 -16.26
CA ARG A 288 -15.92 1.53 -16.52
C ARG A 288 -14.87 1.17 -15.48
N SER A 289 -14.06 2.13 -15.06
CA SER A 289 -12.93 1.91 -14.16
C SER A 289 -13.28 1.91 -12.67
N ILE A 290 -14.47 2.40 -12.27
CA ILE A 290 -14.86 2.64 -10.86
C ILE A 290 -14.58 1.47 -9.90
N ASN A 291 -14.73 0.23 -10.39
CA ASN A 291 -14.59 -0.97 -9.58
C ASN A 291 -13.51 -1.93 -10.09
N ASP A 292 -12.53 -1.45 -10.88
CA ASP A 292 -11.43 -2.30 -11.34
C ASP A 292 -10.60 -2.86 -10.16
N ALA A 293 -10.41 -2.04 -9.12
CA ALA A 293 -9.66 -2.39 -7.90
C ALA A 293 -10.10 -1.56 -6.69
N TYR A 294 -9.91 -2.11 -5.49
CA TYR A 294 -10.37 -1.54 -4.22
C TYR A 294 -9.66 -2.17 -3.02
N THR A 295 -9.89 -1.63 -1.82
CA THR A 295 -9.35 -2.16 -0.57
C THR A 295 -10.49 -2.70 0.29
N MET A 296 -10.35 -3.90 0.85
CA MET A 296 -11.27 -4.45 1.84
C MET A 296 -10.73 -4.14 3.24
N MET A 297 -11.42 -3.26 3.98
CA MET A 297 -11.04 -2.83 5.32
C MET A 297 -11.69 -3.74 6.38
N VAL A 298 -10.93 -4.24 7.34
CA VAL A 298 -11.44 -5.05 8.45
C VAL A 298 -11.51 -4.18 9.70
N LEU A 299 -12.72 -3.79 10.11
CA LEU A 299 -12.93 -2.74 11.11
C LEU A 299 -13.91 -3.18 12.21
N PRO A 300 -13.71 -2.77 13.48
CA PRO A 300 -14.66 -3.06 14.55
C PRO A 300 -16.02 -2.43 14.32
N GLU A 301 -16.02 -1.20 13.78
CA GLU A 301 -17.23 -0.48 13.40
C GLU A 301 -16.93 0.39 12.18
N LEU A 302 -17.92 0.58 11.31
CA LEU A 302 -17.83 1.44 10.14
C LEU A 302 -17.87 2.93 10.55
N THR A 303 -16.72 3.47 10.93
CA THR A 303 -16.52 4.89 11.27
C THR A 303 -15.23 5.45 10.66
N ASN A 304 -15.18 6.75 10.39
CA ASN A 304 -13.96 7.40 9.88
C ASN A 304 -12.74 7.25 10.82
N GLU A 305 -12.96 7.18 12.14
CA GLU A 305 -11.89 6.90 13.10
C GLU A 305 -11.29 5.51 12.87
N ASN A 306 -12.14 4.49 12.69
CA ASN A 306 -11.69 3.14 12.46
C ASN A 306 -11.11 2.96 11.06
N VAL A 307 -11.65 3.62 10.02
CA VAL A 307 -11.04 3.64 8.68
C VAL A 307 -9.61 4.15 8.75
N ARG A 308 -9.39 5.29 9.43
CA ARG A 308 -8.05 5.83 9.66
C ARG A 308 -7.14 4.83 10.38
N LYS A 309 -7.60 4.23 11.48
CA LYS A 309 -6.82 3.24 12.23
C LYS A 309 -6.51 2.00 11.40
N GLY A 310 -7.46 1.52 10.60
CA GLY A 310 -7.26 0.39 9.71
C GLY A 310 -6.18 0.69 8.67
N MET A 311 -6.17 1.90 8.10
CA MET A 311 -5.11 2.32 7.20
C MET A 311 -3.75 2.48 7.91
N GLU A 312 -3.72 2.98 9.15
CA GLU A 312 -2.49 3.15 9.93
C GLU A 312 -1.88 1.82 10.39
N ASN A 313 -2.70 0.79 10.60
CA ASN A 313 -2.29 -0.51 11.17
C ASN A 313 -2.37 -1.70 10.19
N GLY A 314 -2.79 -1.48 8.95
CA GLY A 314 -2.83 -2.54 7.93
C GLY A 314 -3.99 -3.52 8.11
N TRP A 315 -5.10 -3.10 8.72
CA TRP A 315 -6.29 -3.94 8.86
C TRP A 315 -7.09 -3.97 7.56
N CYS A 316 -6.47 -4.47 6.50
CA CYS A 316 -7.06 -4.51 5.18
C CYS A 316 -6.41 -5.55 4.26
N PHE A 317 -7.11 -5.80 3.15
CA PHE A 317 -6.63 -6.56 2.00
C PHE A 317 -6.76 -5.70 0.74
N ALA A 318 -5.78 -5.77 -0.15
CA ALA A 318 -5.86 -5.12 -1.45
C ALA A 318 -6.53 -6.07 -2.45
N VAL A 319 -7.50 -5.61 -3.22
CA VAL A 319 -8.28 -6.45 -4.14
C VAL A 319 -8.32 -5.82 -5.53
N SER A 320 -8.20 -6.65 -6.56
CA SER A 320 -8.33 -6.23 -7.95
C SER A 320 -9.00 -7.33 -8.78
N HIS A 321 -9.75 -6.93 -9.81
CA HIS A 321 -10.23 -7.87 -10.82
C HIS A 321 -9.11 -8.32 -11.77
N TYR A 322 -7.98 -7.58 -11.80
CA TYR A 322 -6.94 -7.73 -12.80
C TYR A 322 -5.55 -7.79 -12.18
N SER A 323 -4.69 -8.66 -12.71
CA SER A 323 -3.26 -8.61 -12.42
C SER A 323 -2.44 -9.10 -13.60
N ASN A 324 -1.46 -8.27 -13.98
CA ASN A 324 -0.38 -8.56 -14.91
C ASN A 324 0.96 -8.77 -14.18
N GLY A 325 0.92 -8.97 -12.86
CA GLY A 325 2.10 -9.10 -12.03
C GLY A 325 2.84 -10.41 -12.24
N VAL A 326 4.16 -10.35 -12.12
CA VAL A 326 5.06 -11.52 -12.10
C VAL A 326 6.05 -11.32 -10.96
N GLU A 327 6.20 -12.34 -10.13
CA GLU A 327 7.20 -12.35 -9.06
C GLU A 327 8.62 -12.57 -9.64
N LEU A 328 9.69 -12.25 -8.91
CA LEU A 328 11.07 -12.24 -9.43
C LEU A 328 11.57 -13.60 -9.96
N ASN A 329 10.96 -14.70 -9.50
CA ASN A 329 11.26 -16.05 -10.00
C ASN A 329 10.47 -16.42 -11.26
N GLY A 330 9.78 -15.46 -11.89
CA GLY A 330 9.08 -15.63 -13.16
C GLY A 330 7.67 -16.21 -13.04
N MET A 331 7.14 -16.32 -11.83
CA MET A 331 5.79 -16.85 -11.60
C MET A 331 4.74 -15.73 -11.70
N GLU A 332 3.87 -15.84 -12.69
CA GLU A 332 2.70 -14.95 -12.88
C GLU A 332 1.76 -15.00 -11.68
N GLU A 333 1.26 -13.86 -11.24
CA GLU A 333 0.26 -13.77 -10.14
C GLU A 333 -1.04 -14.46 -10.52
N MET A 334 -1.53 -14.25 -11.75
CA MET A 334 -2.70 -14.91 -12.33
C MET A 334 -2.31 -15.63 -13.63
N PRO A 335 -1.92 -16.93 -13.56
CA PRO A 335 -1.48 -17.66 -14.74
C PRO A 335 -2.51 -17.66 -15.88
N GLY A 336 -2.08 -17.23 -17.06
CA GLY A 336 -2.94 -17.16 -18.25
C GLY A 336 -3.89 -15.95 -18.31
N PHE A 337 -3.68 -14.94 -17.46
CA PHE A 337 -4.35 -13.65 -17.59
C PHE A 337 -4.07 -13.00 -18.95
N ASP A 338 -5.08 -12.36 -19.53
CA ASP A 338 -5.03 -11.75 -20.86
C ASP A 338 -5.41 -10.27 -20.76
N GLU A 339 -4.39 -9.40 -20.78
CA GLU A 339 -4.55 -7.95 -20.65
C GLU A 339 -5.46 -7.36 -21.72
N ASP A 340 -5.49 -7.92 -22.93
CA ASP A 340 -6.30 -7.39 -24.04
C ASP A 340 -7.80 -7.58 -23.79
N LYS A 341 -8.18 -8.52 -22.91
CA LYS A 341 -9.58 -8.86 -22.62
C LYS A 341 -10.18 -8.11 -21.45
N VAL A 342 -9.42 -7.26 -20.75
CA VAL A 342 -9.94 -6.48 -19.61
C VAL A 342 -11.11 -5.57 -20.02
N TYR A 343 -11.15 -5.15 -21.28
CA TYR A 343 -12.21 -4.32 -21.85
C TYR A 343 -13.36 -5.11 -22.50
N ASP A 344 -13.16 -6.42 -22.71
CA ASP A 344 -14.15 -7.30 -23.34
C ASP A 344 -15.12 -7.93 -22.34
N THR A 345 -14.82 -7.80 -21.04
CA THR A 345 -15.61 -8.40 -19.96
C THR A 345 -16.11 -7.32 -18.99
N GLU A 346 -17.29 -7.55 -18.43
CA GLU A 346 -17.83 -6.72 -17.34
C GLU A 346 -17.42 -7.27 -15.97
N ALA A 347 -16.17 -7.76 -15.84
CA ALA A 347 -15.66 -8.31 -14.59
C ALA A 347 -15.79 -7.32 -13.42
N TYR A 348 -15.51 -6.04 -13.68
CA TYR A 348 -15.68 -4.95 -12.73
C TYR A 348 -17.14 -4.73 -12.24
N LEU A 349 -18.16 -5.35 -12.84
CA LEU A 349 -19.55 -5.29 -12.33
C LEU A 349 -19.89 -6.46 -11.40
N ARG A 350 -19.01 -7.45 -11.29
CA ARG A 350 -19.21 -8.63 -10.44
C ARG A 350 -18.71 -8.35 -9.02
N ASP A 351 -19.32 -9.03 -8.04
CA ASP A 351 -19.02 -8.87 -6.61
C ASP A 351 -18.49 -10.16 -5.97
N ASP A 352 -17.91 -11.04 -6.80
CA ASP A 352 -17.37 -12.34 -6.41
C ASP A 352 -15.85 -12.43 -6.58
N THR A 353 -15.15 -11.33 -6.28
CA THR A 353 -13.69 -11.35 -6.15
C THR A 353 -13.26 -12.24 -4.97
N PRO A 354 -12.01 -12.75 -4.96
CA PRO A 354 -11.47 -13.46 -3.81
C PRO A 354 -11.52 -12.61 -2.54
N LEU A 355 -11.93 -13.22 -1.42
CA LEU A 355 -12.03 -12.54 -0.13
C LEU A 355 -11.47 -13.39 0.99
N VAL A 356 -10.55 -12.84 1.78
CA VAL A 356 -10.10 -13.43 3.04
C VAL A 356 -11.10 -13.08 4.14
N THR A 357 -11.56 -14.10 4.87
CA THR A 357 -12.52 -13.95 5.97
C THR A 357 -11.93 -14.30 7.34
N ARG A 358 -10.77 -14.96 7.37
CA ARG A 358 -10.02 -15.22 8.61
C ARG A 358 -8.55 -15.44 8.32
N VAL A 359 -7.71 -14.95 9.23
CA VAL A 359 -6.31 -15.34 9.36
C VAL A 359 -6.10 -15.93 10.75
N THR A 360 -5.29 -16.98 10.85
CA THR A 360 -4.88 -17.56 12.12
C THR A 360 -3.38 -17.82 12.08
N VAL A 361 -2.66 -17.24 13.03
CA VAL A 361 -1.23 -17.47 13.21
C VAL A 361 -1.03 -18.36 14.43
N ASP A 362 -0.26 -19.43 14.24
CA ASP A 362 0.14 -20.37 15.29
C ASP A 362 1.66 -20.29 15.47
N ASP A 363 2.10 -19.56 16.49
CA ASP A 363 3.51 -19.38 16.83
C ASP A 363 4.19 -20.66 17.34
N GLU A 364 3.43 -21.66 17.83
CA GLU A 364 4.02 -22.91 18.29
C GLU A 364 4.45 -23.77 17.09
N ASN A 365 3.61 -23.80 16.07
CA ASN A 365 3.82 -24.59 14.86
C ASN A 365 4.42 -23.79 13.68
N ASP A 366 4.65 -22.49 13.83
CA ASP A 366 5.06 -21.54 12.78
C ASP A 366 4.17 -21.59 11.53
N THR A 367 2.85 -21.68 11.74
CA THR A 367 1.90 -21.76 10.63
C THR A 367 1.06 -20.50 10.50
N ILE A 368 0.73 -20.16 9.25
CA ILE A 368 -0.22 -19.11 8.90
C ILE A 368 -1.35 -19.77 8.10
N SER A 369 -2.54 -19.82 8.68
CA SER A 369 -3.75 -20.36 8.08
C SER A 369 -4.68 -19.25 7.64
N ILE A 370 -5.35 -19.45 6.50
CA ILE A 370 -6.36 -18.53 5.99
C ILE A 370 -7.67 -19.26 5.70
N GLU A 371 -8.77 -18.55 5.89
CA GLU A 371 -10.09 -18.92 5.40
C GLU A 371 -10.62 -17.80 4.50
N GLY A 372 -11.38 -18.15 3.48
CA GLY A 372 -11.90 -17.19 2.52
C GLY A 372 -12.93 -17.76 1.56
N THR A 373 -13.40 -16.91 0.65
CA THR A 373 -14.37 -17.25 -0.39
C THR A 373 -13.87 -16.85 -1.76
N ASN A 374 -14.44 -17.47 -2.80
CA ASN A 374 -14.20 -17.16 -4.22
C ASN A 374 -12.73 -17.26 -4.66
N PHE A 375 -11.94 -18.14 -4.05
CA PHE A 375 -10.58 -18.42 -4.49
C PHE A 375 -10.37 -19.91 -4.73
N ASN A 376 -9.56 -20.22 -5.73
CA ASN A 376 -9.19 -21.58 -6.12
C ASN A 376 -7.67 -21.81 -6.07
N ALA A 377 -6.90 -20.77 -5.77
CA ALA A 377 -5.46 -20.86 -5.55
C ALA A 377 -4.97 -19.82 -4.55
N ILE A 378 -3.84 -20.13 -3.90
CA ILE A 378 -3.08 -19.22 -3.05
C ILE A 378 -1.62 -19.27 -3.44
N THR A 379 -0.96 -18.12 -3.39
CA THR A 379 0.50 -18.02 -3.56
C THR A 379 1.09 -17.28 -2.38
N TRP A 380 2.12 -17.88 -1.78
CA TRP A 380 2.92 -17.32 -0.70
C TRP A 380 4.23 -16.77 -1.27
N VAL A 381 4.62 -15.58 -0.82
CA VAL A 381 5.76 -14.83 -1.37
C VAL A 381 6.63 -14.31 -0.24
N SER A 382 7.95 -14.45 -0.41
CA SER A 382 8.97 -13.87 0.45
C SER A 382 10.12 -13.37 -0.43
N ASN A 383 10.69 -12.21 -0.10
CA ASN A 383 11.78 -11.61 -0.87
C ASN A 383 11.53 -11.51 -2.39
N CYS A 384 10.30 -11.12 -2.77
CA CYS A 384 9.84 -11.06 -4.16
C CYS A 384 9.79 -12.40 -4.90
N ASN A 385 9.98 -13.54 -4.23
CA ASN A 385 9.92 -14.86 -4.84
C ASN A 385 8.71 -15.62 -4.30
N VAL A 386 7.99 -16.31 -5.19
CA VAL A 386 7.03 -17.32 -4.75
C VAL A 386 7.76 -18.41 -3.98
N ILE A 387 7.36 -18.63 -2.73
CA ILE A 387 7.88 -19.70 -1.87
C ILE A 387 6.99 -20.93 -1.89
N LYS A 388 5.70 -20.76 -2.17
CA LYS A 388 4.73 -21.87 -2.30
C LYS A 388 3.52 -21.40 -3.09
N ARG A 389 2.99 -22.27 -3.95
CA ARG A 389 1.70 -22.07 -4.64
C ARG A 389 0.87 -23.33 -4.53
N GLU A 390 -0.40 -23.15 -4.18
CA GLU A 390 -1.38 -24.22 -4.08
C GLU A 390 -2.57 -23.86 -5.00
N THR A 391 -3.02 -24.81 -5.80
CA THR A 391 -4.13 -24.66 -6.76
C THR A 391 -5.23 -25.68 -6.46
N ASP A 392 -6.34 -25.58 -7.19
CA ASP A 392 -7.48 -26.52 -7.10
C ASP A 392 -8.09 -26.56 -5.69
N ILE A 393 -8.05 -25.43 -4.98
CA ILE A 393 -8.62 -25.28 -3.65
C ILE A 393 -10.14 -25.07 -3.76
N ASP A 394 -10.92 -25.98 -3.20
CA ASP A 394 -12.39 -25.87 -3.12
C ASP A 394 -12.89 -25.68 -1.68
N SER A 395 -12.04 -25.92 -0.69
CA SER A 395 -12.37 -25.87 0.74
C SER A 395 -12.53 -24.46 1.31
N GLY A 396 -12.05 -23.45 0.58
CA GLY A 396 -11.92 -22.07 1.08
C GLY A 396 -10.86 -21.90 2.18
N LYS A 397 -9.93 -22.86 2.33
CA LYS A 397 -8.88 -22.84 3.35
C LYS A 397 -7.51 -23.16 2.76
N ALA A 398 -6.47 -22.54 3.31
CA ALA A 398 -5.08 -22.88 3.01
C ALA A 398 -4.19 -22.64 4.23
N THR A 399 -3.01 -23.25 4.27
CA THR A 399 -2.05 -23.07 5.37
C THR A 399 -0.61 -23.14 4.86
N LEU A 400 0.18 -22.16 5.25
CA LEU A 400 1.63 -22.20 5.12
C LEU A 400 2.23 -22.70 6.43
N ASP A 401 3.07 -23.72 6.32
CA ASP A 401 4.03 -24.10 7.36
C ASP A 401 5.39 -23.52 6.95
N LEU A 402 5.94 -22.61 7.76
CA LEU A 402 7.23 -21.97 7.49
C LEU A 402 8.42 -22.93 7.58
N ARG A 403 8.23 -24.12 8.18
CA ARG A 403 9.24 -25.16 8.37
C ARG A 403 9.16 -26.24 7.29
N ALA A 404 8.21 -26.15 6.36
CA ALA A 404 8.01 -27.16 5.33
C ALA A 404 9.26 -27.33 4.44
N ASP A 405 9.58 -28.58 4.11
CA ASP A 405 10.75 -28.94 3.32
C ASP A 405 10.53 -28.81 1.80
N ASP A 406 9.28 -28.57 1.39
CA ASP A 406 8.85 -28.41 0.00
C ASP A 406 8.76 -26.94 -0.46
N LEU A 407 9.15 -25.98 0.38
CA LEU A 407 9.21 -24.56 0.00
C LEU A 407 10.23 -24.33 -1.12
N LEU A 408 9.82 -23.53 -2.11
CA LEU A 408 10.64 -23.19 -3.29
C LEU A 408 11.83 -22.29 -2.95
N ASP A 409 11.71 -21.49 -1.89
CA ASP A 409 12.77 -20.63 -1.35
C ASP A 409 12.57 -20.48 0.16
N THR A 410 13.64 -20.20 0.90
CA THR A 410 13.59 -20.05 2.35
C THR A 410 12.95 -18.71 2.73
N PRO A 411 11.86 -18.71 3.53
CA PRO A 411 11.24 -17.48 4.00
C PRO A 411 12.22 -16.66 4.85
N TYR A 412 12.29 -15.36 4.60
CA TYR A 412 13.13 -14.44 5.37
C TYR A 412 12.52 -13.04 5.39
N LEU A 413 12.61 -12.39 6.56
CA LEU A 413 12.14 -11.03 6.86
C LEU A 413 10.62 -10.87 6.89
N TYR A 414 9.91 -11.33 5.86
CA TYR A 414 8.46 -11.34 5.83
C TYR A 414 7.93 -12.45 4.93
N VAL A 415 6.67 -12.80 5.12
CA VAL A 415 5.85 -13.53 4.14
C VAL A 415 4.61 -12.70 3.86
N ARG A 416 4.19 -12.63 2.60
CA ARG A 416 2.86 -12.17 2.20
C ARG A 416 2.20 -13.25 1.34
N PHE A 417 0.89 -13.15 1.16
CA PHE A 417 0.19 -14.03 0.23
C PHE A 417 -0.77 -13.25 -0.65
N TYR A 418 -1.19 -13.90 -1.73
CA TYR A 418 -2.39 -13.52 -2.45
C TYR A 418 -3.19 -14.75 -2.83
N ILE A 419 -4.51 -14.61 -2.77
CA ILE A 419 -5.46 -15.62 -3.24
C ILE A 419 -6.05 -15.18 -4.59
N THR A 420 -6.23 -16.12 -5.50
CA THR A 420 -6.80 -15.87 -6.82
C THR A 420 -8.03 -16.73 -7.05
N GLY A 421 -8.96 -16.21 -7.83
CA GLY A 421 -10.17 -16.91 -8.25
C GLY A 421 -10.63 -16.45 -9.61
N ASP A 422 -11.83 -16.88 -10.01
CA ASP A 422 -12.36 -16.65 -11.36
C ASP A 422 -12.56 -15.16 -11.71
N ASN A 423 -12.63 -14.30 -10.70
CA ASN A 423 -12.88 -12.87 -10.85
C ASN A 423 -11.84 -11.99 -10.15
N GLY A 424 -10.57 -12.43 -10.11
CA GLY A 424 -9.46 -11.56 -9.71
C GLY A 424 -8.59 -12.11 -8.61
N ILE A 425 -8.07 -11.20 -7.79
CA ILE A 425 -6.98 -11.43 -6.84
C ILE A 425 -7.18 -10.60 -5.56
N CYS A 426 -6.76 -11.15 -4.42
CA CYS A 426 -6.77 -10.48 -3.11
C CYS A 426 -5.43 -10.69 -2.40
N TYR A 427 -4.75 -9.61 -2.06
CA TYR A 427 -3.41 -9.57 -1.45
C TYR A 427 -3.49 -9.29 0.05
N SER A 428 -2.63 -9.96 0.83
CA SER A 428 -2.45 -9.73 2.25
C SER A 428 -1.47 -8.59 2.55
N GLN A 429 -1.51 -8.09 3.79
CA GLN A 429 -0.38 -7.39 4.39
C GLN A 429 0.78 -8.36 4.70
N PRO A 430 2.02 -7.86 4.84
CA PRO A 430 3.18 -8.71 5.14
C PRO A 430 3.20 -9.12 6.62
N PHE A 431 3.33 -10.42 6.86
CA PHE A 431 3.68 -11.02 8.15
C PHE A 431 5.18 -10.90 8.33
N VAL A 432 5.66 -10.11 9.30
CA VAL A 432 7.10 -10.02 9.56
C VAL A 432 7.53 -11.30 10.25
N ILE A 433 8.51 -12.01 9.67
CA ILE A 433 9.00 -13.29 10.21
C ILE A 433 10.47 -13.17 10.59
N ARG A 434 10.80 -13.54 11.83
CA ARG A 434 12.17 -13.56 12.33
C ARG A 434 12.52 -14.97 12.75
N ARG A 435 13.58 -15.53 12.16
CA ARG A 435 14.09 -16.83 12.60
C ARG A 435 14.70 -16.70 14.00
N ASN A 436 14.37 -17.61 14.89
CA ASN A 436 14.85 -17.62 16.27
C ASN A 436 16.38 -17.65 16.32
N GLY A 437 16.95 -16.70 17.06
CA GLY A 437 18.40 -16.50 17.17
C GLY A 437 19.02 -15.58 16.11
N GLU A 438 18.23 -15.08 15.15
CA GLU A 438 18.67 -14.08 14.17
C GLU A 438 18.17 -12.67 14.54
N ASP A 439 19.02 -11.66 14.33
CA ASP A 439 18.62 -10.25 14.30
C ASP A 439 18.87 -9.77 12.86
N PHE A 440 17.88 -9.11 12.27
CA PHE A 440 17.99 -8.54 10.91
C PHE A 440 19.16 -7.54 10.82
N GLY A 441 19.45 -6.84 11.91
CA GLY A 441 20.34 -5.69 11.93
C GLY A 441 19.76 -4.52 11.12
N LYS A 442 20.03 -3.28 11.54
CA LYS A 442 19.54 -2.12 10.77
C LYS A 442 20.22 -2.05 9.41
N VAL A 443 19.43 -2.02 8.34
CA VAL A 443 19.92 -1.82 6.97
C VAL A 443 20.07 -0.33 6.69
N ARG A 444 21.16 0.06 6.02
CA ARG A 444 21.35 1.45 5.60
C ARG A 444 20.39 1.81 4.47
N VAL A 445 19.57 2.83 4.69
CA VAL A 445 18.72 3.46 3.66
C VAL A 445 19.25 4.86 3.37
N PRO A 446 20.10 5.06 2.34
CA PRO A 446 20.66 6.37 2.03
C PRO A 446 19.57 7.36 1.60
N ARG A 447 19.81 8.65 1.87
CA ARG A 447 19.00 9.71 1.24
C ARG A 447 19.32 9.78 -0.24
N THR A 448 18.30 10.01 -1.06
CA THR A 448 18.47 10.33 -2.47
C THR A 448 18.70 11.83 -2.62
N HIS A 449 19.72 12.19 -3.41
CA HIS A 449 20.00 13.57 -3.80
C HIS A 449 19.84 13.68 -5.32
N ASP A 450 18.58 13.63 -5.73
CA ASP A 450 18.15 13.47 -7.11
C ASP A 450 17.73 14.80 -7.76
N LEU A 451 17.25 14.69 -9.01
CA LEU A 451 16.67 15.83 -9.74
C LEU A 451 15.53 16.48 -8.95
N SER A 452 14.64 15.70 -8.32
CA SER A 452 13.53 16.24 -7.53
C SER A 452 14.02 17.12 -6.38
N THR A 453 15.14 16.75 -5.74
CA THR A 453 15.78 17.52 -4.68
C THR A 453 16.29 18.87 -5.18
N ALA A 454 16.96 18.88 -6.34
CA ALA A 454 17.43 20.11 -6.96
C ALA A 454 16.27 21.00 -7.43
N LEU A 455 15.22 20.41 -8.00
CA LEU A 455 14.01 21.12 -8.43
C LEU A 455 13.28 21.75 -7.24
N ARG A 456 13.04 21.01 -6.16
CA ARG A 456 12.46 21.53 -4.91
C ARG A 456 13.22 22.76 -4.39
N ALA A 457 14.54 22.66 -4.30
CA ALA A 457 15.37 23.76 -3.83
C ALA A 457 15.26 24.99 -4.75
N THR A 458 15.27 24.76 -6.07
CA THR A 458 15.12 25.82 -7.07
C THR A 458 13.75 26.49 -6.97
N VAL A 459 12.68 25.70 -6.91
CA VAL A 459 11.30 26.19 -6.78
C VAL A 459 11.13 26.99 -5.48
N THR A 460 11.68 26.49 -4.37
CA THR A 460 11.66 27.19 -3.08
C THR A 460 12.34 28.56 -3.16
N VAL A 461 13.53 28.63 -3.78
CA VAL A 461 14.26 29.90 -3.93
C VAL A 461 13.51 30.86 -4.86
N LEU A 462 13.06 30.37 -6.01
CA LEU A 462 12.33 31.18 -6.99
C LEU A 462 11.05 31.75 -6.39
N ASP A 463 10.35 30.96 -5.59
CA ASP A 463 9.19 31.47 -4.92
C ASP A 463 9.53 32.62 -3.98
N TRP A 464 10.40 32.37 -3.01
CA TRP A 464 10.71 33.36 -1.98
C TRP A 464 11.26 34.66 -2.56
N THR A 465 11.96 34.58 -3.70
CA THR A 465 12.57 35.74 -4.36
C THR A 465 11.64 36.46 -5.33
N TYR A 466 10.79 35.75 -6.07
CA TYR A 466 10.03 36.33 -7.19
C TYR A 466 8.52 36.13 -7.14
N PHE A 467 8.02 35.06 -6.52
CA PHE A 467 6.60 34.70 -6.62
C PHE A 467 5.82 35.00 -5.33
N LYS A 468 6.41 34.72 -4.17
CA LYS A 468 5.73 34.77 -2.86
C LYS A 468 5.17 36.14 -2.50
N PHE A 469 5.89 37.18 -2.88
CA PHE A 469 5.55 38.57 -2.55
C PHE A 469 5.05 39.36 -3.76
N ASN A 470 4.64 38.68 -4.83
CA ASN A 470 4.22 39.30 -6.08
C ASN A 470 2.68 39.30 -6.22
N PRO A 471 2.02 40.47 -6.18
CA PRO A 471 0.56 40.56 -6.29
C PRO A 471 -0.02 39.98 -7.60
N ILE A 472 0.74 40.00 -8.69
CA ILE A 472 0.32 39.37 -9.96
C ILE A 472 0.24 37.86 -9.79
N VAL A 473 1.22 37.26 -9.11
CA VAL A 473 1.20 35.83 -8.81
C VAL A 473 0.08 35.49 -7.83
N TRP A 474 -0.21 36.35 -6.85
CA TRP A 474 -1.36 36.14 -5.95
C TRP A 474 -2.68 36.12 -6.73
N ALA A 475 -2.87 37.07 -7.65
CA ALA A 475 -4.03 37.07 -8.53
C ALA A 475 -4.08 35.79 -9.38
N PHE A 476 -2.95 35.35 -9.93
CA PHE A 476 -2.88 34.09 -10.68
C PHE A 476 -3.30 32.89 -9.82
N LYS A 477 -2.73 32.74 -8.61
CA LYS A 477 -3.08 31.65 -7.68
C LYS A 477 -4.57 31.66 -7.34
N TYR A 478 -5.14 32.84 -7.08
CA TYR A 478 -6.56 32.98 -6.77
C TYR A 478 -7.47 32.59 -7.95
N PHE A 479 -7.21 33.12 -9.15
CA PHE A 479 -8.11 32.89 -10.30
C PHE A 479 -7.90 31.54 -11.01
N PHE A 480 -6.66 31.03 -11.06
CA PHE A 480 -6.32 29.84 -11.84
C PHE A 480 -6.07 28.60 -10.98
N LEU A 481 -5.55 28.76 -9.77
CA LEU A 481 -5.34 27.64 -8.84
C LEU A 481 -6.42 27.56 -7.75
N GLY A 482 -7.29 28.56 -7.67
CA GLY A 482 -8.49 28.53 -6.83
C GLY A 482 -8.23 28.73 -5.35
N TYR A 483 -7.06 29.19 -4.91
CA TYR A 483 -6.74 29.41 -3.49
C TYR A 483 -6.14 30.80 -3.21
N ASN A 484 -6.29 31.28 -1.98
CA ASN A 484 -5.66 32.51 -1.55
C ASN A 484 -4.19 32.25 -1.18
N ALA A 485 -3.26 33.00 -1.78
CA ALA A 485 -1.83 32.84 -1.53
C ALA A 485 -1.44 32.97 -0.04
N PHE A 486 -2.27 33.64 0.77
CA PHE A 486 -2.05 33.78 2.20
C PHE A 486 -2.42 32.53 3.02
N ASP A 487 -3.30 31.67 2.51
CA ASP A 487 -3.71 30.43 3.18
C ASP A 487 -2.52 29.46 3.32
N HIS A 488 -1.62 29.50 2.34
CA HIS A 488 -0.43 28.65 2.24
C HIS A 488 0.88 29.44 2.43
N PHE A 489 0.83 30.63 3.03
CA PHE A 489 1.98 31.53 3.05
C PHE A 489 3.20 30.94 3.77
N PHE A 490 2.99 30.07 4.76
CA PHE A 490 4.06 29.41 5.51
C PHE A 490 4.23 27.93 5.18
N ASP A 491 3.39 27.40 4.29
CA ASP A 491 3.61 26.05 3.79
C ASP A 491 4.88 26.05 2.92
N ALA A 492 5.58 24.92 2.92
CA ALA A 492 6.71 24.73 2.01
C ALA A 492 6.16 24.60 0.57
N TYR A 493 7.02 24.86 -0.43
CA TYR A 493 6.74 24.50 -1.82
C TYR A 493 6.61 23.00 -1.96
#